data_AF-A0A660N628-F1
#
_entry.id   AF-A0A660N628-F1
#
_cell.length_a   1.000
_cell.length_b   1.000
_cell.length_c   1.000
_cell.angle_alpha   90.00
_cell.angle_beta   90.00
_cell.angle_gamma   90.00
#
_symmetry.space_group_name_H-M   'P 1'
#
loop_
_entity.id
_entity.type
_entity.pdbx_description
1 polymer ?
#
loop_
_entity_poly.entity_id
_entity_poly.type
_entity_poly.pdbx_seq_one_letter_code
_entity_poly.pdbx_strand_id
1 'polypeptide(L)' 'MQSKTLSQWLAHLETAHPTTIDMGLTRVTQVKNAMDLAPSCPVITVGGTNGKGSTCAFLSHI' A
#
# COMPACT_ATOMS: atom_id res chain seq x y z
N MET A 1 -10.01 21.91 9.98
CA MET A 1 -9.58 20.58 10.46
C MET A 1 -8.11 20.66 10.80
N GLN A 2 -7.69 20.22 11.99
CA GLN A 2 -6.26 20.10 12.29
C GLN A 2 -5.67 18.95 11.48
N SER A 3 -4.45 19.14 10.97
CA SER A 3 -3.70 18.07 10.31
C SER A 3 -3.22 17.06 11.36
N LYS A 4 -3.41 15.76 11.08
CA LYS A 4 -2.87 14.70 11.93
C LYS A 4 -1.36 14.58 11.73
N THR A 5 -0.61 14.31 12.80
CA THR A 5 0.81 13.93 12.72
C THR A 5 0.96 12.52 12.13
N LEU A 6 2.19 12.14 11.72
CA LEU A 6 2.48 10.79 11.24
C LEU A 6 2.05 9.72 12.26
N SER A 7 2.41 9.90 13.54
CA SER A 7 2.03 8.95 14.60
C SER A 7 0.51 8.83 14.77
N GLN A 8 -0.22 9.93 14.63
CA GLN A 8 -1.69 9.92 14.69
C GLN A 8 -2.32 9.20 13.49
N TRP A 9 -1.71 9.29 12.30
CA TRP A 9 -2.12 8.51 11.14
C TRP A 9 -1.84 7.01 11.32
N LEU A 10 -0.66 6.65 11.83
CA LEU A 10 -0.31 5.24 12.09
C LEU A 10 -1.26 4.58 13.09
N ALA A 11 -1.52 5.23 14.23
CA ALA A 11 -2.46 4.71 15.24
C ALA A 11 -3.89 4.55 14.69
N HIS A 12 -4.30 5.43 13.77
CA HIS A 12 -5.59 5.29 13.09
C HIS A 12 -5.61 4.07 12.15
N LEU A 13 -4.56 3.84 11.37
CA LEU A 13 -4.49 2.71 10.43
C LEU A 13 -4.45 1.35 11.14
N GLU A 14 -3.79 1.27 12.30
CA GLU A 14 -3.71 0.04 13.12
C GLU A 14 -5.07 -0.44 13.63
N THR A 15 -6.04 0.48 13.77
CA THR A 15 -7.39 0.18 14.29
C THR A 15 -8.48 0.26 13.24
N ALA A 16 -8.15 0.61 11.99
CA ALA A 16 -9.12 0.90 10.95
C ALA A 16 -9.84 -0.34 10.37
N HIS A 17 -9.29 -1.55 10.53
CA HIS A 17 -9.88 -2.78 9.98
C HIS A 17 -10.07 -3.85 11.07
N PRO A 18 -11.27 -4.47 11.18
CA PRO A 18 -11.59 -5.41 12.26
C PRO A 18 -10.87 -6.76 12.14
N THR A 19 -10.38 -7.11 10.96
CA THR A 19 -9.53 -8.29 10.74
C THR A 19 -8.12 -7.87 10.35
N THR A 20 -7.11 -8.51 10.93
CA THR A 20 -5.70 -8.16 10.70
C THR A 20 -5.28 -8.38 9.25
N ILE A 21 -5.82 -9.40 8.56
CA ILE A 21 -5.55 -9.70 7.16
C ILE A 21 -6.86 -10.06 6.45
N ASP A 22 -7.22 -9.28 5.45
CA ASP A 22 -8.25 -9.59 4.46
C ASP A 22 -7.57 -9.60 3.08
N MET A 23 -7.52 -10.77 2.45
CA MET A 23 -6.82 -10.96 1.16
C MET A 23 -7.68 -10.57 -0.06
N GLY A 24 -8.93 -10.12 0.14
CA GLY A 24 -9.79 -9.67 -0.94
C GLY A 24 -9.39 -8.31 -1.52
N LEU A 25 -9.53 -8.15 -2.83
CA LEU A 25 -9.21 -6.88 -3.51
C LEU A 25 -10.42 -5.94 -3.67
N THR A 26 -11.64 -6.41 -3.40
CA THR A 26 -12.89 -5.69 -3.70
C THR A 26 -12.92 -4.28 -3.10
N ARG A 27 -12.63 -4.14 -1.80
CA ARG A 27 -12.67 -2.85 -1.10
C ARG A 27 -11.61 -1.88 -1.60
N VAL A 28 -10.37 -2.35 -1.77
CA VAL A 28 -9.26 -1.48 -2.20
C VAL A 28 -9.38 -1.07 -3.67
N THR A 29 -9.94 -1.94 -4.53
CA THR A 29 -10.23 -1.60 -5.92
C THR A 29 -11.29 -0.49 -6.02
N GLN A 30 -12.32 -0.49 -5.17
CA GLN A 30 -13.32 0.59 -5.13
C GLN A 30 -12.67 1.94 -4.79
N VAL A 31 -11.78 1.96 -3.79
CA VAL A 31 -11.04 3.17 -3.41
C VAL A 31 -10.13 3.66 -4.54
N LYS A 32 -9.35 2.75 -5.16
CA LYS A 32 -8.48 3.06 -6.31
C LYS A 32 -9.26 3.75 -7.42
N ASN A 33 -10.44 3.23 -7.77
CA ASN A 33 -11.27 3.76 -8.84
C ASN A 33 -11.88 5.13 -8.46
N ALA A 34 -12.37 5.28 -7.22
CA ALA A 34 -12.92 6.54 -6.75
C ALA A 34 -11.88 7.67 -6.68
N MET A 35 -10.61 7.32 -6.48
CA MET A 35 -9.47 8.24 -6.45
C MET A 35 -8.79 8.42 -7.82
N ASP A 36 -9.26 7.74 -8.86
CA ASP A 36 -8.66 7.72 -10.20
C ASP A 36 -7.14 7.40 -10.20
N LEU A 37 -6.74 6.43 -9.37
CA LEU A 37 -5.32 6.07 -9.24
C LEU A 37 -4.87 5.18 -10.41
N ALA A 38 -4.21 5.79 -11.39
CA ALA A 38 -3.57 5.10 -12.51
C ALA A 38 -2.09 5.53 -12.62
N PRO A 39 -1.13 4.63 -12.33
CA PRO A 39 0.29 4.93 -12.54
C PRO A 39 0.56 5.25 -14.01
N SER A 40 1.22 6.38 -14.27
CA SER A 40 1.59 6.85 -15.61
C SER A 40 2.93 6.29 -16.11
N CYS A 41 3.53 5.36 -15.37
CA CYS A 41 4.82 4.74 -15.65
C CYS A 41 4.72 3.21 -15.64
N PRO A 42 5.70 2.50 -16.22
CA PRO A 42 5.79 1.06 -16.09
C PRO A 42 5.85 0.63 -14.61
N VAL A 43 5.07 -0.38 -14.25
CA VAL A 43 5.02 -0.92 -12.87
C VAL A 43 5.57 -2.34 -12.85
N ILE A 44 6.55 -2.56 -11.97
CA ILE A 44 7.10 -3.88 -11.67
C ILE A 44 6.56 -4.32 -10.30
N THR A 45 5.90 -5.48 -10.24
CA THR A 45 5.39 -6.06 -8.98
C THR A 45 6.25 -7.26 -8.57
N VAL A 46 6.80 -7.24 -7.36
CA VAL A 46 7.69 -8.30 -6.83
C VAL A 46 6.96 -9.11 -5.75
N GLY A 47 6.64 -10.36 -6.07
CA GLY A 47 6.10 -11.35 -5.11
C GLY A 47 7.16 -12.32 -4.61
N GLY A 48 6.85 -13.08 -3.55
CA GLY A 48 7.71 -14.16 -3.03
C GLY A 48 7.80 -14.21 -1.51
N THR A 49 8.27 -15.33 -0.96
CA THR A 49 8.43 -15.51 0.49
C THR A 49 9.60 -14.67 1.03
N ASN A 50 10.77 -14.78 0.40
CA ASN A 50 12.00 -14.10 0.77
C ASN A 50 12.47 -13.15 -0.35
N GLY A 51 13.34 -12.18 -0.03
CA GLY A 51 14.03 -11.36 -1.03
C GLY A 51 13.26 -10.18 -1.63
N LYS A 52 11.95 -10.02 -1.37
CA LYS A 52 11.14 -8.91 -1.88
C LYS A 52 11.78 -7.53 -1.68
N GLY A 53 12.27 -7.26 -0.46
CA GLY A 53 12.90 -5.98 -0.13
C GLY A 53 14.23 -5.75 -0.85
N SER A 54 15.11 -6.75 -0.87
CA SER A 54 16.42 -6.63 -1.53
C SER A 54 16.30 -6.56 -3.05
N THR A 55 15.35 -7.28 -3.66
CA THR A 55 15.07 -7.19 -5.10
C THR A 55 14.53 -5.82 -5.47
N CYS A 56 13.56 -5.28 -4.71
CA CYS A 56 13.07 -3.92 -4.96
C CYS A 56 14.18 -2.87 -4.79
N ALA A 57 15.02 -3.01 -3.76
CA ALA A 57 16.16 -2.11 -3.55
C ALA A 57 17.17 -2.20 -4.70
N PHE A 58 17.47 -3.39 -5.23
CA PHE A 58 18.34 -3.51 -6.40
C PHE A 58 17.72 -2.84 -7.63
N LEU A 59 16.44 -3.11 -7.92
CA LEU A 59 15.73 -2.54 -9.06
C LEU A 59 15.60 -1.01 -9.02
N SER A 60 15.72 -0.39 -7.83
CA SER A 60 15.66 1.08 -7.69
C SER A 60 17.00 1.78 -7.93
N HIS A 61 18.08 1.02 -8.15
CA HIS A 61 19.44 1.56 -8.37
C HIS A 61 20.00 1.22 -9.76
N ILE A 62 19.18 0.60 -10.62
CA ILE A 62 19.48 0.37 -12.04
C ILE A 62 18.79 1.43 -12.90
#